data_AF-A0A2E1ZTZ4-F1
#
_entry.id   AF-A0A2E1ZTZ4-F1
#
_cell.length_a   1.000
_cell.length_b   1.000
_cell.length_c   1.000
_cell.angle_alpha   90.00
_cell.angle_beta   90.00
_cell.angle_gamma   90.00
#
_symmetry.space_group_name_H-M   'P 1'
#
loop_
_entity.id
_entity.type
_entity.pdbx_description
1 polymer ?
#
loop_
_entity_poly.entity_id
_entity_poly.type
_entity_poly.pdbx_seq_one_letter_code
_entity_poly.pdbx_strand_id
1 'polypeptide(L)'
;MNEVLLIINAILIGIILVTQIVSYPLLLVVKESNFRNYHTIYTKRISIVVLPLMLSELFITTYILIFDPNPNHVFAALMLLFIWLSTFFIQVPIHNIISKSKSTKLIKKLIISNWLRTSLWIIKFFFLISL
;
A
#
# COMPACT_ATOMS: atom_id res chain seq x y z
N MET A 1 12.69 -17.67 -5.39
CA MET A 1 11.83 -16.84 -4.49
C MET A 1 12.04 -15.34 -4.69
N ASN A 2 13.27 -14.86 -4.91
CA ASN A 2 13.54 -13.45 -5.18
C ASN A 2 12.80 -12.90 -6.41
N GLU A 3 12.75 -13.67 -7.51
CA GLU A 3 11.98 -13.30 -8.71
C GLU A 3 10.48 -13.13 -8.42
N VAL A 4 9.90 -14.05 -7.64
CA VAL A 4 8.48 -14.00 -7.24
C VAL A 4 8.22 -12.78 -6.35
N LEU A 5 9.14 -12.48 -5.42
CA LEU A 5 9.07 -11.27 -4.59
C LEU A 5 9.09 -10.00 -5.46
N LEU A 6 9.98 -9.95 -6.45
CA LEU A 6 10.12 -8.82 -7.38
C LEU A 6 8.85 -8.61 -8.21
N ILE A 7 8.25 -9.69 -8.73
CA ILE A 7 6.99 -9.63 -9.49
C ILE A 7 5.85 -9.10 -8.60
N ILE A 8 5.68 -9.64 -7.40
CA ILE A 8 4.62 -9.18 -6.48
C ILE A 8 4.82 -7.71 -6.11
N ASN A 9 6.06 -7.32 -5.83
CA ASN A 9 6.41 -5.94 -5.52
C ASN A 9 6.09 -4.99 -6.70
N ALA A 10 6.41 -5.38 -7.94
CA ALA A 10 6.07 -4.61 -9.15
C ALA A 10 4.54 -4.47 -9.34
N ILE A 11 3.78 -5.53 -9.11
CA ILE A 11 2.31 -5.48 -9.18
C ILE A 11 1.76 -4.52 -8.12
N LEU A 12 2.27 -4.57 -6.90
CA LEU A 12 1.89 -3.65 -5.81
C LEU A 12 2.23 -2.19 -6.16
N ILE A 13 3.37 -1.94 -6.82
CA ILE A 13 3.72 -0.60 -7.36
C ILE A 13 2.67 -0.14 -8.37
N GLY A 14 2.30 -0.98 -9.33
CA GLY A 14 1.26 -0.66 -10.31
C GLY A 14 -0.06 -0.27 -9.63
N ILE A 15 -0.50 -1.08 -8.66
CA ILE A 15 -1.76 -0.81 -7.94
C ILE A 15 -1.67 0.46 -7.09
N ILE A 16 -0.58 0.67 -6.36
CA ILE A 16 -0.47 1.87 -5.51
C ILE A 16 -0.33 3.14 -6.35
N LEU A 17 0.31 3.11 -7.53
CA LEU A 17 0.38 4.26 -8.43
C LEU A 17 -1.00 4.64 -8.96
N VAL A 18 -1.80 3.67 -9.41
CA VAL A 18 -3.20 3.91 -9.81
C VAL A 18 -3.99 4.46 -8.62
N THR A 19 -3.81 3.88 -7.44
CA THR A 19 -4.48 4.35 -6.22
C THR A 19 -4.09 5.80 -5.88
N GLN A 20 -2.81 6.12 -5.95
CA GLN A 20 -2.24 7.39 -5.54
C GLN A 20 -2.56 8.53 -6.51
N ILE A 21 -2.47 8.25 -7.82
CA ILE A 21 -2.60 9.26 -8.87
C ILE A 21 -4.05 9.40 -9.32
N VAL A 22 -4.81 8.30 -9.35
CA VAL A 22 -6.16 8.28 -9.89
C VAL A 22 -7.20 8.14 -8.78
N SER A 23 -7.18 7.03 -8.04
CA SER A 23 -8.30 6.69 -7.16
C SER A 23 -8.46 7.66 -5.97
N TYR A 24 -7.38 8.03 -5.29
CA TYR A 24 -7.46 8.92 -4.14
C TYR A 24 -7.79 10.37 -4.51
N PRO A 25 -7.21 10.98 -5.56
CA PRO A 25 -7.64 12.30 -6.02
C PRO A 25 -9.13 12.34 -6.41
N LEU A 26 -9.65 11.29 -7.03
CA LEU A 26 -11.08 11.21 -7.37
C LEU A 26 -11.99 11.22 -6.13
N LEU A 27 -11.54 10.77 -4.96
CA LEU A 27 -12.32 10.88 -3.71
C LEU A 27 -12.67 12.33 -3.34
N LEU A 28 -11.86 13.31 -3.76
CA LEU A 28 -12.15 14.74 -3.53
C LEU A 28 -13.36 15.21 -4.34
N VAL A 29 -13.55 14.65 -5.53
CA VAL A 29 -14.57 15.07 -6.50
C VAL A 29 -15.93 14.40 -6.26
N VAL A 30 -15.97 13.26 -5.56
CA VAL A 30 -17.23 12.57 -5.24
C VAL A 30 -18.12 13.45 -4.36
N LYS A 31 -19.38 13.67 -4.76
CA LYS A 31 -20.36 14.44 -3.97
C LYS A 31 -20.56 13.82 -2.59
N GLU A 32 -20.73 14.67 -1.57
CA GLU A 32 -20.86 14.24 -0.18
C GLU A 32 -22.03 13.26 0.03
N SER A 33 -23.17 13.49 -0.62
CA SER A 33 -24.35 12.60 -0.57
C SER A 33 -24.05 11.17 -1.01
N ASN A 34 -23.09 10.96 -1.92
CA ASN A 34 -22.75 9.64 -2.45
C ASN A 34 -21.44 9.09 -1.87
N PHE A 35 -20.71 9.88 -1.07
CA PHE A 35 -19.34 9.57 -0.66
C PHE A 35 -19.25 8.27 0.13
N ARG A 36 -20.11 8.10 1.15
CA ARG A 36 -20.09 6.92 2.01
C ARG A 36 -20.28 5.62 1.21
N ASN A 37 -21.26 5.60 0.32
CA ASN A 37 -21.53 4.44 -0.52
C ASN A 37 -20.35 4.16 -1.48
N TYR A 38 -19.87 5.19 -2.18
CA TYR A 38 -18.72 5.07 -3.08
C TYR A 38 -17.48 4.56 -2.35
N HIS A 39 -17.12 5.18 -1.22
CA HIS A 39 -15.92 4.85 -0.46
C HIS A 39 -15.97 3.45 0.14
N THR A 40 -17.14 3.01 0.63
CA THR A 40 -17.33 1.64 1.14
C THR A 40 -17.15 0.60 0.04
N ILE A 41 -17.77 0.83 -1.13
CA ILE A 41 -17.62 -0.07 -2.28
C ILE A 41 -16.17 -0.10 -2.75
N TYR A 42 -15.55 1.07 -2.89
CA TYR A 42 -14.15 1.21 -3.32
C TYR A 42 -13.20 0.48 -2.38
N THR A 43 -13.27 0.75 -1.06
CA THR A 43 -12.36 0.14 -0.08
C THR A 43 -12.53 -1.38 -0.02
N LYS A 44 -13.76 -1.90 -0.10
CA LYS A 44 -13.99 -3.34 -0.19
C LYS A 44 -13.35 -3.95 -1.44
N ARG A 45 -13.58 -3.36 -2.62
CA ARG A 45 -13.07 -3.88 -3.89
C ARG A 45 -11.55 -3.83 -3.98
N ILE A 46 -10.93 -2.71 -3.59
CA ILE A 46 -9.46 -2.60 -3.63
C ILE A 46 -8.80 -3.55 -2.63
N SER A 47 -9.44 -3.80 -1.47
CA SER A 47 -8.90 -4.73 -0.47
C SER A 47 -8.85 -6.18 -0.98
N ILE A 48 -9.84 -6.62 -1.77
CA ILE A 48 -9.84 -7.95 -2.39
C ILE A 48 -8.61 -8.15 -3.28
N VAL A 49 -8.17 -7.09 -3.97
CA VAL A 49 -7.01 -7.16 -4.88
C VAL A 49 -5.69 -7.00 -4.12
N VAL A 50 -5.60 -5.97 -3.27
CA VAL A 50 -4.33 -5.58 -2.63
C VAL A 50 -3.96 -6.50 -1.48
N LEU A 51 -4.92 -6.93 -0.65
CA LEU A 51 -4.62 -7.67 0.57
C LEU A 51 -3.93 -9.01 0.31
N PRO A 52 -4.38 -9.85 -0.64
CA PRO A 52 -3.68 -11.10 -0.97
C PRO A 52 -2.23 -10.83 -1.39
N LEU A 53 -1.99 -9.83 -2.24
CA LEU A 53 -0.65 -9.49 -2.73
C LEU A 53 0.26 -8.97 -1.61
N MET A 54 -0.25 -8.10 -0.73
CA MET A 54 0.52 -7.60 0.42
C MET A 54 0.87 -8.73 1.40
N LEU A 55 -0.06 -9.66 1.63
CA LEU A 55 0.20 -10.83 2.46
C LEU A 55 1.22 -11.77 1.80
N SER A 56 1.11 -12.02 0.48
CA SER A 56 2.11 -12.80 -0.25
C SER A 56 3.50 -12.17 -0.18
N GLU A 57 3.61 -10.84 -0.34
CA GLU A 57 4.89 -10.13 -0.18
C GLU A 57 5.47 -10.33 1.23
N LEU A 58 4.63 -10.27 2.26
CA LEU A 58 5.02 -10.53 3.65
C LEU A 58 5.52 -11.96 3.83
N PHE A 59 4.73 -12.96 3.43
CA PHE A 59 5.09 -14.37 3.56
C PHE A 59 6.39 -14.71 2.84
N ILE A 60 6.57 -14.23 1.61
CA ILE A 60 7.78 -14.49 0.82
C ILE A 60 8.99 -13.79 1.44
N THR A 61 8.85 -12.54 1.88
CA THR A 61 9.93 -11.82 2.55
C THR A 61 10.35 -12.53 3.83
N THR A 62 9.39 -12.97 4.65
CA THR A 62 9.66 -13.75 5.87
C THR A 62 10.31 -15.10 5.57
N TYR A 63 9.84 -15.80 4.52
CA TYR A 63 10.45 -17.06 4.09
C TYR A 63 11.92 -16.88 3.71
N ILE A 64 12.22 -15.88 2.87
CA ILE A 64 13.60 -15.56 2.47
C ILE A 64 14.47 -15.23 3.68
N LEU A 65 13.96 -14.44 4.64
CA LEU A 65 14.71 -14.13 5.86
C LEU A 65 15.06 -15.35 6.72
N ILE A 66 14.21 -16.38 6.73
CA ILE A 66 14.44 -17.59 7.54
C ILE A 66 15.47 -18.51 6.86
N PHE A 67 15.39 -18.67 5.54
CA PHE A 67 16.17 -19.68 4.80
C PHE A 67 17.42 -19.13 4.10
N ASP A 68 17.49 -17.82 3.87
CA ASP A 68 18.63 -17.13 3.25
C ASP A 68 18.85 -15.75 3.91
N PRO A 69 19.18 -15.72 5.22
CA PRO A 69 19.40 -14.46 5.94
C PRO A 69 20.68 -13.79 5.45
N ASN A 70 20.54 -12.60 4.84
CA ASN A 70 21.66 -11.73 4.53
C ASN A 70 21.27 -10.25 4.76
N PRO A 71 22.25 -9.32 4.85
CA PRO A 71 21.97 -7.91 5.12
C PRO A 71 21.01 -7.26 4.12
N ASN A 72 21.05 -7.68 2.85
CA ASN A 72 20.17 -7.14 1.81
C ASN A 72 18.71 -7.56 2.04
N HIS A 73 18.47 -8.84 2.36
CA HIS A 73 17.13 -9.33 2.70
C HIS A 73 16.59 -8.70 3.99
N VAL A 74 17.44 -8.46 5.00
CA VAL A 74 17.07 -7.71 6.21
C VAL A 74 16.64 -6.28 5.86
N PHE A 75 17.40 -5.59 5.00
CA PHE A 75 17.05 -4.24 4.56
C PHE A 75 15.71 -4.20 3.80
N ALA A 76 15.50 -5.12 2.87
CA ALA A 76 14.23 -5.24 2.13
C ALA A 76 13.02 -5.53 3.07
N ALA A 77 13.24 -6.31 4.13
CA ALA A 77 12.23 -6.59 5.14
C ALA A 77 11.92 -5.38 6.04
N LEU A 78 12.93 -4.58 6.39
CA LEU A 78 12.71 -3.32 7.13
C LEU A 78 11.87 -2.33 6.32
N MET A 79 12.13 -2.21 5.02
CA MET A 79 11.28 -1.40 4.13
C MET A 79 9.83 -1.89 4.13
N LEU A 80 9.63 -3.22 4.03
CA LEU A 80 8.30 -3.82 4.12
C LEU A 80 7.63 -3.56 5.46
N LEU A 81 8.37 -3.64 6.56
CA LEU A 81 7.86 -3.32 7.90
C LEU A 81 7.34 -1.88 7.96
N PHE A 82 8.09 -0.89 7.46
CA PHE A 82 7.63 0.49 7.41
C PHE A 82 6.38 0.69 6.54
N ILE A 83 6.25 -0.06 5.44
CA ILE A 83 5.03 -0.06 4.61
C ILE A 83 3.83 -0.58 5.43
N TRP A 84 3.99 -1.67 6.17
CA TRP A 84 2.92 -2.21 7.02
C TRP A 84 2.57 -1.27 8.19
N LEU A 85 3.58 -0.73 8.87
CA LEU A 85 3.37 0.23 9.97
C LEU A 85 2.60 1.46 9.48
N SER A 86 3.02 2.08 8.38
CA SER A 86 2.29 3.22 7.82
C SER A 86 0.85 2.83 7.41
N THR A 87 0.66 1.65 6.82
CA THR A 87 -0.67 1.14 6.44
C THR A 87 -1.60 1.08 7.65
N PHE A 88 -1.20 0.39 8.71
CA PHE A 88 -2.05 0.14 9.88
C PHE A 88 -2.22 1.34 10.80
N PHE A 89 -1.19 2.18 10.93
CA PHE A 89 -1.22 3.30 11.87
C PHE A 89 -1.64 4.63 11.22
N ILE A 90 -1.61 4.74 9.89
CA ILE A 90 -1.95 5.99 9.19
C ILE A 90 -3.11 5.79 8.22
N GLN A 91 -2.96 4.94 7.20
CA GLN A 91 -3.96 4.85 6.13
C GLN A 91 -5.27 4.17 6.60
N VAL A 92 -5.18 3.06 7.32
CA VAL A 92 -6.36 2.34 7.84
C VAL A 92 -7.20 3.23 8.78
N PRO A 93 -6.63 3.93 9.77
CA PRO A 93 -7.39 4.85 10.62
C PRO A 93 -8.05 5.98 9.82
N ILE A 94 -7.34 6.57 8.84
CA ILE A 94 -7.92 7.62 8.00
C ILE A 94 -9.11 7.06 7.19
N HIS A 95 -8.98 5.89 6.59
CA HIS A 95 -10.08 5.22 5.88
C HIS A 95 -11.29 4.96 6.79
N ASN A 96 -11.05 4.50 8.02
CA ASN A 96 -12.12 4.27 8.99
C ASN A 96 -12.85 5.56 9.36
N ILE A 97 -12.14 6.68 9.49
CA ILE A 97 -12.76 7.97 9.82
C ILE A 97 -13.56 8.48 8.62
N ILE A 98 -12.96 8.53 7.42
CA ILE A 98 -13.66 9.07 6.23
C ILE A 98 -14.85 8.18 5.79
N SER A 99 -14.83 6.89 6.12
CA SER A 99 -15.97 5.99 5.85
C SER A 99 -17.27 6.43 6.54
N LYS A 100 -17.16 7.19 7.65
CA LYS A 100 -18.31 7.68 8.42
C LYS A 100 -18.80 9.03 7.88
N SER A 101 -17.89 9.93 7.52
CA SER A 101 -18.21 11.24 6.96
C SER A 101 -17.11 11.73 6.02
N LYS A 102 -17.51 12.37 4.91
CA LYS A 102 -16.55 12.95 3.96
C LYS A 102 -15.76 14.05 4.67
N SER A 103 -14.44 14.01 4.55
CA SER A 103 -13.57 15.08 5.05
C SER A 103 -12.46 15.35 4.06
N THR A 104 -12.55 16.48 3.36
CA THR A 104 -11.53 16.93 2.40
C THR A 104 -10.15 17.01 3.02
N LYS A 105 -10.06 17.46 4.29
CA LYS A 105 -8.79 17.53 5.04
C LYS A 105 -8.18 16.14 5.22
N LEU A 106 -8.98 15.15 5.62
CA LEU A 106 -8.49 13.79 5.83
C LEU A 106 -8.17 13.07 4.51
N ILE A 107 -8.93 13.33 3.44
CA ILE A 107 -8.62 12.79 2.11
C ILE A 107 -7.28 13.35 1.60
N LYS A 108 -7.02 14.66 1.77
CA LYS A 108 -5.70 15.24 1.45
C LYS A 108 -4.58 14.62 2.29
N LYS A 109 -4.82 14.39 3.59
CA LYS A 109 -3.87 13.69 4.47
C LYS A 109 -3.63 12.24 4.00
N LEU A 110 -4.67 11.55 3.54
CA LEU A 110 -4.55 10.20 2.96
C LEU A 110 -3.62 10.21 1.75
N ILE A 111 -3.85 11.13 0.80
CA ILE A 111 -3.02 11.27 -0.41
C ILE A 111 -1.57 11.55 -0.03
N ILE A 112 -1.32 12.54 0.83
CA ILE A 112 0.05 12.92 1.22
C ILE A 112 0.75 11.78 1.95
N SER A 113 0.08 11.14 2.92
CA SER A 113 0.69 10.07 3.70
C SER A 113 0.91 8.78 2.91
N ASN A 114 0.13 8.52 1.85
CA ASN A 114 0.29 7.33 1.02
C ASN A 114 1.51 7.41 0.08
N TRP A 115 2.07 8.61 -0.15
CA TRP A 115 3.36 8.74 -0.83
C TRP A 115 4.49 8.03 -0.09
N LEU A 116 4.45 7.92 1.25
CA LEU A 116 5.43 7.16 2.01
C LEU A 116 5.52 5.71 1.52
N ARG A 117 4.38 5.03 1.41
CA ARG A 117 4.31 3.64 0.92
C ARG A 117 4.66 3.54 -0.56
N THR A 118 4.20 4.50 -1.35
CA THR A 118 4.48 4.56 -2.79
C THR A 118 5.99 4.61 -3.03
N SER A 119 6.67 5.54 -2.36
CA SER A 119 8.13 5.67 -2.45
C SER A 119 8.86 4.46 -1.88
N LEU A 120 8.42 3.92 -0.73
CA LEU A 120 9.06 2.73 -0.14
C LEU A 120 8.97 1.51 -1.05
N TRP A 121 7.81 1.24 -1.65
CA TRP A 121 7.69 0.13 -2.61
C TRP A 121 8.57 0.34 -3.84
N ILE A 122 8.61 1.55 -4.41
CA ILE A 122 9.47 1.87 -5.56
C ILE A 122 10.96 1.71 -5.23
N ILE A 123 11.42 2.27 -4.11
CA ILE A 123 12.82 2.13 -3.69
C ILE A 123 13.15 0.65 -3.43
N LYS A 124 12.22 -0.10 -2.82
CA LYS A 124 12.41 -1.53 -2.56
C LYS A 124 12.54 -2.32 -3.87
N PHE A 125 11.78 -1.98 -4.91
CA PHE A 125 11.92 -2.60 -6.23
C PHE A 125 13.30 -2.39 -6.84
N PHE A 126 13.76 -1.13 -6.90
CA PHE A 126 15.07 -0.80 -7.44
C PHE A 126 16.22 -1.38 -6.62
N PHE A 127 16.03 -1.48 -5.30
CA PHE A 127 16.97 -2.19 -4.45
C PHE A 127 17.02 -3.68 -4.80
N LEU A 128 15.87 -4.36 -4.84
CA LEU A 128 15.80 -5.80 -5.12
C LEU A 128 16.33 -6.18 -6.51
N ILE A 129 16.14 -5.35 -7.54
CA ILE A 129 16.67 -5.63 -8.89
C ILE A 129 18.19 -5.39 -9.00
N SER A 130 18.79 -4.71 -8.02
CA SER A 130 20.24 -4.47 -7.96
C SER A 130 21.02 -5.55 -7.22
N LEU A 131 20.32 -6.50 -6.60
CA LEU A 131 20.87 -7.67 -5.89
C LEU A 131 21.11 -8.82 -6.85
#